data_AF-A7GWG4-F1
#
_entry.id   AF-A7GWG4-F1
#
_cell.length_a   1.000
_cell.length_b   1.000
_cell.length_c   1.000
_cell.angle_alpha   90.00
_cell.angle_beta   90.00
_cell.angle_gamma   90.00
#
_symmetry.space_group_name_H-M   'P 1'
#
loop_
_entity.id
_entity.type
_entity.pdbx_description
1 polymer ?
#
loop_
_entity_poly.entity_id
_entity_poly.type
_entity_poly.pdbx_seq_one_letter_code
_entity_poly.pdbx_strand_id
1 'polypeptide(L)'
;MSEFDALKAKFDTIDANLKRRYDLHRLIRRVGTVFLLCSFMLGSFVFFFLEDLNAPSFISCIFMIAAFVISGVFASKSVKKHKIKRYSRLFVQKPRLSLAVFALENFIVFAFFVFLVCIFIVSGMNISINSEVGVVFEILVLLWPLFFGVFLVCVFANKSMFCFDENFV
;
A
#
# COMPACT_ATOMS: atom_id res chain seq x y z
N MET A 1 -36.04 9.31 -9.52
CA MET A 1 -34.69 8.91 -9.98
C MET A 1 -33.96 8.33 -8.79
N SER A 2 -33.49 7.08 -8.87
CA SER A 2 -32.80 6.47 -7.73
C SER A 2 -31.43 7.13 -7.52
N GLU A 3 -30.89 7.11 -6.30
CA GLU A 3 -29.54 7.63 -6.03
C GLU A 3 -28.49 6.97 -6.94
N PHE A 4 -28.65 5.67 -7.22
CA PHE A 4 -27.79 4.92 -8.12
C PHE A 4 -27.82 5.46 -9.56
N ASP A 5 -29.00 5.76 -10.10
CA ASP A 5 -29.15 6.33 -11.45
C ASP A 5 -28.47 7.70 -11.56
N ALA A 6 -28.60 8.52 -10.51
CA ALA A 6 -27.95 9.82 -10.44
C ALA A 6 -26.40 9.70 -10.41
N LEU A 7 -25.87 8.72 -9.68
CA LEU A 7 -24.43 8.44 -9.68
C LEU A 7 -23.96 7.86 -11.03
N LYS A 8 -24.74 6.99 -11.66
CA LYS A 8 -24.41 6.40 -12.96
C LYS A 8 -24.32 7.48 -14.04
N ALA A 9 -25.32 8.37 -14.11
CA ALA A 9 -25.30 9.52 -15.02
C ALA A 9 -24.06 10.42 -14.80
N LYS A 10 -23.68 10.69 -13.54
CA LYS A 10 -22.45 11.43 -13.24
C LYS A 10 -21.17 10.68 -13.60
N PHE A 11 -21.17 9.36 -13.49
CA PHE A 11 -20.00 8.55 -13.86
C PHE A 11 -19.77 8.52 -15.37
N ASP A 12 -20.85 8.52 -16.15
CA ASP A 12 -20.79 8.49 -17.61
C ASP A 12 -20.25 9.80 -18.19
N THR A 13 -20.37 10.92 -17.47
CA THR A 13 -19.78 12.22 -17.87
C THR A 13 -18.31 12.40 -17.49
N ILE A 14 -17.71 11.48 -16.73
CA ILE A 14 -16.29 11.57 -16.33
C ILE A 14 -15.39 11.16 -17.49
N ASP A 15 -14.37 11.99 -17.78
CA ASP A 15 -13.36 11.71 -18.79
C ASP A 15 -12.67 10.35 -18.59
N ALA A 16 -12.43 9.65 -19.70
CA ALA A 16 -11.72 8.37 -19.71
C ALA A 16 -10.31 8.45 -19.07
N ASN A 17 -9.62 9.58 -19.20
CA ASN A 17 -8.31 9.79 -18.57
C ASN A 17 -8.40 9.74 -17.03
N LEU A 18 -9.43 10.34 -16.43
CA LEU A 18 -9.61 10.28 -14.98
C LEU A 18 -9.96 8.86 -14.50
N LYS A 19 -10.78 8.13 -15.26
CA LYS A 19 -11.08 6.71 -14.98
C LYS A 19 -9.81 5.86 -15.02
N ARG A 20 -8.96 6.06 -16.05
CA ARG A 20 -7.67 5.36 -16.18
C ARG A 20 -6.73 5.67 -15.02
N ARG A 21 -6.61 6.93 -14.61
CA ARG A 21 -5.79 7.31 -13.45
C ARG A 21 -6.30 6.68 -12.16
N TYR A 22 -7.61 6.68 -11.95
CA TYR A 22 -8.23 6.03 -10.80
C TYR A 22 -7.90 4.53 -10.75
N ASP A 23 -8.03 3.84 -11.89
CA ASP A 23 -7.70 2.42 -12.00
C ASP A 23 -6.22 2.15 -11.70
N LEU A 24 -5.31 3.00 -12.18
CA LEU A 24 -3.88 2.92 -11.86
C LEU A 24 -3.62 3.11 -10.36
N HIS A 25 -4.22 4.13 -9.74
CA HIS A 25 -4.05 4.37 -8.31
C HIS A 25 -4.59 3.20 -7.48
N ARG A 26 -5.76 2.66 -7.84
CA ARG A 26 -6.36 1.49 -7.20
C ARG A 26 -5.48 0.25 -7.34
N LEU A 27 -4.80 0.09 -8.46
CA LEU A 27 -3.85 -0.99 -8.71
C LEU A 27 -2.63 -0.87 -7.79
N ILE A 28 -1.99 0.30 -7.79
CA ILE A 28 -0.81 0.59 -6.94
C ILE A 28 -1.14 0.35 -5.48
N ARG A 29 -2.26 0.89 -5.00
CA ARG A 29 -2.77 0.63 -3.64
C ARG A 29 -2.81 -0.86 -3.33
N ARG A 30 -3.49 -1.65 -4.17
CA ARG A 30 -3.66 -3.08 -3.89
C ARG A 30 -2.32 -3.81 -3.85
N VAL A 31 -1.47 -3.59 -4.85
CA VAL A 31 -0.16 -4.24 -4.93
C VAL A 31 0.68 -3.84 -3.73
N GLY A 32 0.77 -2.54 -3.44
CA GLY A 32 1.55 -2.03 -2.32
C GLY A 32 1.04 -2.51 -0.97
N THR A 33 -0.27 -2.49 -0.73
CA THR A 33 -0.84 -3.00 0.54
C THR A 33 -0.61 -4.50 0.71
N VAL A 34 -0.83 -5.31 -0.33
CA VAL A 34 -0.56 -6.77 -0.25
C VAL A 34 0.92 -7.03 -0.03
N PHE A 35 1.79 -6.30 -0.75
CA PHE A 35 3.23 -6.39 -0.59
C PHE A 35 3.64 -6.10 0.86
N LEU A 36 3.25 -4.95 1.39
CA LEU A 36 3.57 -4.53 2.75
C LEU A 36 3.05 -5.52 3.80
N LEU A 37 1.80 -5.99 3.67
CA LEU A 37 1.24 -6.98 4.58
C LEU A 37 1.99 -8.30 4.54
N CYS A 38 2.29 -8.82 3.35
CA CYS A 38 3.07 -10.05 3.19
C CYS A 38 4.49 -9.88 3.74
N SER A 39 5.16 -8.76 3.45
CA SER A 39 6.51 -8.48 3.93
C SER A 39 6.55 -8.35 5.45
N PHE A 40 5.55 -7.71 6.06
CA PHE A 40 5.45 -7.62 7.51
C PHE A 40 5.23 -9.01 8.13
N MET A 41 4.25 -9.78 7.66
CA MET A 41 3.95 -11.10 8.23
C MET A 41 5.10 -12.09 8.07
N LEU A 42 5.66 -12.21 6.85
CA LEU A 42 6.78 -13.12 6.59
C LEU A 42 8.06 -12.64 7.25
N GLY A 43 8.33 -11.32 7.22
CA GLY A 43 9.50 -10.73 7.85
C GLY A 43 9.50 -10.92 9.36
N SER A 44 8.38 -10.67 10.03
CA SER A 44 8.23 -10.94 11.47
C SER A 44 8.38 -12.42 11.78
N PHE A 45 7.75 -13.32 11.00
CA PHE A 45 7.90 -14.76 11.20
C PHE A 45 9.35 -15.22 11.08
N VAL A 46 10.07 -14.78 10.03
CA VAL A 46 11.49 -15.08 9.84
C VAL A 46 12.33 -14.53 10.98
N PHE A 47 12.07 -13.29 11.39
CA PHE A 47 12.80 -12.65 12.48
C PHE A 47 12.66 -13.44 13.78
N PHE A 48 11.44 -13.71 14.24
CA PHE A 48 11.19 -14.49 15.46
C PHE A 48 11.78 -15.90 15.39
N PHE A 49 11.57 -16.61 14.28
CA PHE A 49 12.06 -17.98 14.12
C PHE A 49 13.60 -18.06 14.15
N LEU A 50 14.29 -17.09 13.56
CA LEU A 50 15.75 -17.07 13.50
C LEU A 50 16.39 -16.54 14.78
N GLU A 51 15.70 -15.64 15.48
CA GLU A 51 16.08 -15.22 16.83
C GLU A 51 16.03 -16.40 17.81
N ASP A 52 14.95 -17.20 17.79
CA ASP A 52 14.82 -18.42 18.59
C ASP A 52 15.94 -19.46 18.34
N LEU A 53 16.45 -19.52 17.10
CA LEU A 53 17.53 -20.42 16.70
C LEU A 53 18.93 -19.83 16.93
N ASN A 54 19.03 -18.59 17.42
CA ASN A 54 20.27 -17.82 17.52
C ASN A 54 21.07 -17.86 16.20
N ALA A 55 20.36 -17.72 15.07
CA ALA A 55 20.94 -17.89 13.76
C ALA A 55 21.97 -16.78 13.45
N PRO A 56 23.07 -17.11 12.73
CA PRO A 56 24.02 -16.11 12.26
C PRO A 56 23.35 -15.01 11.43
N SER A 57 23.79 -13.77 11.61
CA SER A 57 23.22 -12.58 10.93
C SER A 57 23.15 -12.71 9.40
N PHE A 58 24.12 -13.38 8.78
CA PHE A 58 24.11 -13.64 7.34
C PHE A 58 22.94 -14.55 6.90
N ILE A 59 22.60 -15.56 7.70
CA ILE A 59 21.45 -16.45 7.43
C ILE A 59 20.15 -15.64 7.55
N SER A 60 20.02 -14.83 8.60
CA SER A 60 18.87 -13.94 8.78
C SER A 60 18.67 -12.97 7.64
N CYS A 61 19.76 -12.40 7.12
CA CYS A 61 19.73 -11.54 5.94
C CYS A 61 19.17 -12.27 4.71
N ILE A 62 19.64 -13.50 4.42
CA ILE A 62 19.16 -14.30 3.27
C ILE A 62 17.66 -14.59 3.37
N PHE A 63 17.18 -15.04 4.52
CA PHE A 63 15.77 -15.36 4.70
C PHE A 63 14.87 -14.12 4.63
N MET A 64 15.34 -12.97 5.12
CA MET A 64 14.61 -11.70 4.98
C MET A 64 14.51 -11.25 3.52
N ILE A 65 15.58 -11.40 2.73
CA ILE A 65 15.55 -11.14 1.28
C ILE A 65 14.57 -12.10 0.59
N ALA A 66 14.62 -13.39 0.94
CA ALA A 66 13.68 -14.38 0.39
C ALA A 66 12.22 -14.02 0.72
N ALA A 67 11.91 -13.63 1.95
CA ALA A 67 10.58 -13.18 2.36
C ALA A 67 10.11 -11.96 1.56
N PHE A 68 11.00 -11.00 1.30
CA PHE A 68 10.71 -9.82 0.47
C PHE A 68 10.39 -10.20 -0.98
N VAL A 69 11.18 -11.08 -1.60
CA VAL A 69 10.95 -11.58 -2.97
C VAL A 69 9.62 -12.32 -3.06
N ILE A 70 9.34 -13.22 -2.10
CA ILE A 70 8.07 -13.96 -2.03
C ILE A 70 6.89 -12.99 -1.91
N SER A 71 7.00 -11.95 -1.08
CA SER A 71 5.98 -10.91 -0.93
C SER A 71 5.68 -10.19 -2.26
N GLY A 72 6.72 -9.90 -3.05
CA GLY A 72 6.58 -9.35 -4.41
C GLY A 72 5.80 -10.27 -5.34
N VAL A 73 6.08 -11.56 -5.32
CA VAL A 73 5.36 -12.56 -6.12
C VAL A 73 3.89 -12.62 -5.71
N PHE A 74 3.57 -12.66 -4.41
CA PHE A 74 2.19 -12.65 -3.92
C PHE A 74 1.44 -11.36 -4.32
N ALA A 75 2.07 -10.20 -4.17
CA ALA A 75 1.51 -8.92 -4.57
C ALA A 75 1.17 -8.89 -6.06
N SER A 76 2.05 -9.42 -6.92
CA SER A 76 1.80 -9.51 -8.37
C SER A 76 0.61 -10.44 -8.70
N LYS A 77 0.48 -11.57 -8.00
CA LYS A 77 -0.65 -12.51 -8.17
C LYS A 77 -1.98 -11.89 -7.74
N SER A 78 -1.97 -11.02 -6.73
CA SER A 78 -3.18 -10.35 -6.22
C SER A 78 -3.87 -9.45 -7.27
N VAL A 79 -3.11 -8.93 -8.24
CA VAL A 79 -3.63 -8.12 -9.34
C VAL A 79 -4.55 -8.92 -10.26
N LYS A 80 -4.17 -10.17 -10.58
CA LYS A 80 -4.84 -11.00 -11.57
C LYS A 80 -6.24 -11.48 -11.13
N LYS A 81 -6.55 -11.42 -9.82
CA LYS A 81 -7.74 -12.06 -9.24
C LYS A 81 -9.04 -11.23 -9.34
N HIS A 82 -8.99 -9.96 -9.74
CA HIS A 82 -10.19 -9.11 -9.70
C HIS A 82 -10.47 -8.46 -11.05
N LYS A 83 -11.40 -9.07 -11.79
CA LYS A 83 -11.92 -8.55 -13.06
C LYS A 83 -12.96 -7.43 -12.86
N ILE A 84 -13.63 -7.38 -11.71
CA ILE A 84 -14.73 -6.43 -11.48
C ILE A 84 -14.18 -5.06 -11.05
N LYS A 85 -14.47 -4.04 -11.88
CA LYS A 85 -14.15 -2.65 -11.58
C LYS A 85 -15.15 -2.08 -10.57
N ARG A 86 -14.63 -1.50 -9.49
CA ARG A 86 -15.44 -0.85 -8.46
C ARG A 86 -14.94 0.57 -8.23
N TYR A 87 -15.87 1.51 -8.21
CA TYR A 87 -15.61 2.94 -8.05
C TYR A 87 -16.08 3.43 -6.67
N SER A 88 -15.35 4.41 -6.16
CA SER A 88 -15.67 5.11 -4.91
C SER A 88 -16.78 6.13 -5.15
N ARG A 89 -17.64 6.35 -4.14
CA ARG A 89 -18.61 7.46 -4.16
C ARG A 89 -17.92 8.81 -4.37
N LEU A 90 -16.80 9.01 -3.69
CA LEU A 90 -16.02 10.24 -3.75
C LEU A 90 -15.49 10.49 -5.17
N PHE A 91 -15.09 9.44 -5.88
CA PHE A 91 -14.63 9.55 -7.27
C PHE A 91 -15.75 10.01 -8.19
N VAL A 92 -16.95 9.43 -8.06
CA VAL A 92 -18.10 9.80 -8.90
C VAL A 92 -18.54 11.25 -8.65
N GLN A 93 -18.51 11.70 -7.39
CA GLN A 93 -18.95 13.05 -7.03
C GLN A 93 -17.89 14.12 -7.29
N LYS A 94 -16.63 13.84 -6.94
CA LYS A 94 -15.50 14.77 -7.01
C LYS A 94 -14.24 14.04 -7.49
N PRO A 95 -14.12 13.77 -8.81
CA PRO A 95 -13.03 12.96 -9.37
C PRO A 95 -11.63 13.45 -8.98
N ARG A 96 -11.37 14.76 -9.07
CA ARG A 96 -10.07 15.37 -8.75
C ARG A 96 -9.67 15.19 -7.28
N LEU A 97 -10.64 15.34 -6.36
CA LEU A 97 -10.40 15.16 -4.93
C LEU A 97 -10.10 13.69 -4.61
N SER A 98 -10.86 12.76 -5.19
CA SER A 98 -10.60 11.33 -5.03
C SER A 98 -9.21 10.94 -5.51
N LEU A 99 -8.77 11.46 -6.67
CA LEU A 99 -7.42 11.22 -7.19
C LEU A 99 -6.33 11.79 -6.27
N ALA A 100 -6.53 12.98 -5.71
CA ALA A 100 -5.58 13.57 -4.75
C ALA A 100 -5.45 12.71 -3.48
N VAL A 101 -6.58 12.23 -2.93
CA VAL A 101 -6.58 11.30 -1.79
C VAL A 101 -5.87 10.00 -2.13
N PHE A 102 -6.07 9.46 -3.34
CA PHE A 102 -5.36 8.27 -3.82
C PHE A 102 -3.85 8.49 -3.99
N ALA A 103 -3.44 9.66 -4.46
CA ALA A 103 -2.03 10.01 -4.59
C ALA A 103 -1.37 10.09 -3.21
N LEU A 104 -2.03 10.72 -2.23
CA LEU A 104 -1.56 10.76 -0.85
C LEU A 104 -1.47 9.35 -0.25
N GLU A 105 -2.51 8.52 -0.45
CA GLU A 105 -2.52 7.14 0.02
C GLU A 105 -1.33 6.34 -0.55
N ASN A 106 -1.10 6.43 -1.87
CA ASN A 106 0.01 5.73 -2.52
C ASN A 106 1.38 6.27 -2.09
N PHE A 107 1.49 7.58 -1.83
CA PHE A 107 2.70 8.18 -1.28
C PHE A 107 3.00 7.61 0.11
N ILE A 108 1.98 7.48 0.95
CA ILE A 108 2.13 6.87 2.26
C ILE A 108 2.57 5.41 2.15
N VAL A 109 1.94 4.61 1.27
CA VAL A 109 2.37 3.22 1.00
C VAL A 109 3.83 3.14 0.55
N PHE A 110 4.29 4.09 -0.25
CA PHE A 110 5.70 4.19 -0.63
C PHE A 110 6.60 4.56 0.56
N ALA A 111 6.18 5.49 1.42
CA ALA A 111 6.89 5.82 2.66
C ALA A 111 7.01 4.59 3.59
N PHE A 112 5.94 3.78 3.69
CA PHE A 112 5.95 2.49 4.40
C PHE A 112 7.02 1.54 3.85
N PHE A 113 7.15 1.46 2.52
CA PHE A 113 8.18 0.65 1.87
C PHE A 113 9.59 1.15 2.20
N VAL A 114 9.83 2.46 2.09
CA VAL A 114 11.14 3.07 2.41
C VAL A 114 11.52 2.80 3.86
N PHE A 115 10.57 2.93 4.79
CA PHE A 115 10.82 2.65 6.20
C PHE A 115 11.22 1.18 6.46
N LEU A 116 10.57 0.21 5.81
CA LEU A 116 10.97 -1.20 5.91
C LEU A 116 12.42 -1.42 5.45
N VAL A 117 12.83 -0.73 4.37
CA VAL A 117 14.23 -0.76 3.91
C VAL A 117 15.16 -0.11 4.93
N CYS A 118 14.78 1.02 5.53
CA CYS A 118 15.56 1.66 6.60
C CYS A 118 15.73 0.74 7.81
N ILE A 119 14.68 0.04 8.26
CA ILE A 119 14.78 -0.97 9.33
C ILE A 119 15.85 -2.00 8.97
N PHE A 120 15.78 -2.53 7.75
CA PHE A 120 16.72 -3.55 7.29
C PHE A 120 18.17 -3.06 7.28
N ILE A 121 18.41 -1.82 6.85
CA ILE A 121 19.75 -1.21 6.83
C ILE A 121 20.27 -0.98 8.25
N VAL A 122 19.48 -0.32 9.10
CA VAL A 122 19.88 0.02 10.48
C VAL A 122 20.15 -1.24 11.29
N SER A 123 19.26 -2.23 11.22
CA SER A 123 19.42 -3.51 11.91
C SER A 123 20.55 -4.34 11.33
N GLY A 124 20.66 -4.46 9.99
CA GLY A 124 21.68 -5.29 9.34
C GLY A 124 23.10 -4.74 9.44
N MET A 125 23.27 -3.42 9.50
CA MET A 125 24.57 -2.75 9.63
C MET A 125 24.96 -2.47 11.09
N ASN A 126 24.12 -2.85 12.06
CA ASN A 126 24.34 -2.61 13.49
C ASN A 126 24.63 -1.14 13.81
N ILE A 127 23.91 -0.23 13.14
CA ILE A 127 24.10 1.21 13.25
C ILE A 127 23.60 1.66 14.63
N SER A 128 24.45 2.40 15.35
CA SER A 128 24.09 2.98 16.64
C SER A 128 22.93 3.97 16.49
N ILE A 129 21.96 3.88 17.41
CA ILE A 129 20.83 4.81 17.52
C ILE A 129 21.32 6.26 17.75
N ASN A 130 22.48 6.44 18.38
CA ASN A 130 23.07 7.75 18.64
C ASN A 130 23.79 8.36 17.43
N SER A 131 23.83 7.66 16.30
CA SER A 131 24.30 8.23 15.03
C SER A 131 23.22 9.11 14.41
N GLU A 132 23.61 10.03 13.52
CA GLU A 132 22.64 10.86 12.76
C GLU A 132 21.58 10.00 12.06
N VAL A 133 21.99 8.85 11.52
CA VAL A 133 21.11 7.88 10.86
C VAL A 133 20.13 7.23 11.85
N GLY A 134 20.61 6.93 13.07
CA GLY A 134 19.78 6.38 14.15
C GLY A 134 18.72 7.36 14.65
N VAL A 135 19.08 8.63 14.80
CA VAL A 135 18.12 9.70 15.20
C VAL A 135 17.03 9.89 14.13
N VAL A 136 17.40 9.91 12.85
CA VAL A 136 16.42 9.98 11.75
C VAL A 136 15.49 8.76 11.78
N PHE A 137 16.04 7.58 12.04
CA PHE A 137 15.25 6.36 12.17
C PHE A 137 14.24 6.42 13.33
N GLU A 138 14.63 6.90 14.52
CA GLU A 138 13.71 7.09 15.65
C GLU A 138 12.55 8.04 15.33
N ILE A 139 12.84 9.16 14.66
CA ILE A 139 11.81 10.12 14.23
C ILE A 139 10.81 9.43 13.28
N LEU A 140 11.30 8.61 12.34
CA LEU A 140 10.44 7.86 11.43
C LEU A 140 9.55 6.84 12.18
N VAL A 141 10.10 6.14 13.18
CA VAL A 141 9.34 5.24 14.05
C VAL A 141 8.24 6.00 14.80
N LEU A 142 8.54 7.19 15.33
CA LEU A 142 7.58 8.03 16.05
C LEU A 142 6.44 8.53 15.14
N LEU A 143 6.76 8.91 13.89
CA LEU A 143 5.78 9.41 12.93
C LEU A 143 4.94 8.30 12.29
N TRP A 144 5.37 7.04 12.39
CA TRP A 144 4.73 5.89 11.78
C TRP A 144 3.23 5.74 12.08
N PRO A 145 2.77 5.86 13.35
CA PRO A 145 1.34 5.72 13.67
C PRO A 145 0.50 6.84 13.04
N LEU A 146 1.07 8.04 12.89
CA LEU A 146 0.40 9.17 12.24
C LEU A 146 0.22 8.89 10.75
N PHE A 147 1.25 8.42 10.06
CA PHE A 147 1.14 8.00 8.66
C PHE A 147 0.11 6.87 8.49
N PHE A 148 0.09 5.91 9.41
CA PHE A 148 -0.91 4.84 9.40
C PHE A 148 -2.34 5.37 9.59
N GLY A 149 -2.55 6.31 10.50
CA GLY A 149 -3.85 6.97 10.69
C GLY A 149 -4.33 7.69 9.43
N VAL A 150 -3.46 8.47 8.79
CA VAL A 150 -3.77 9.17 7.54
C VAL A 150 -4.08 8.16 6.42
N PHE A 151 -3.31 7.06 6.32
CA PHE A 151 -3.57 5.99 5.36
C PHE A 151 -4.98 5.40 5.54
N LEU A 152 -5.38 5.07 6.77
CA LEU A 152 -6.72 4.54 7.04
C LEU A 152 -7.82 5.51 6.61
N VAL A 153 -7.68 6.80 6.95
CA VAL A 153 -8.64 7.84 6.54
C VAL A 153 -8.75 7.89 5.01
N CYS A 154 -7.63 7.84 4.29
CA CYS A 154 -7.61 7.83 2.82
C CYS A 154 -8.32 6.59 2.24
N VAL A 155 -8.05 5.40 2.81
CA VAL A 155 -8.69 4.14 2.41
C VAL A 155 -10.20 4.20 2.60
N PHE A 156 -10.67 4.71 3.75
CA PHE A 156 -12.09 4.84 4.03
C PHE A 156 -12.78 5.88 3.13
N ALA A 157 -12.12 7.02 2.89
CA ALA A 157 -12.64 8.06 2.00
C ALA A 157 -12.80 7.56 0.55
N ASN A 158 -11.90 6.67 0.09
CA ASN A 158 -11.91 6.08 -1.25
C ASN A 158 -12.33 4.60 -1.27
N LYS A 159 -13.25 4.21 -0.38
CA LYS A 159 -13.80 2.86 -0.35
C LYS A 159 -14.58 2.56 -1.64
N SER A 160 -14.13 1.57 -2.40
CA SER A 160 -14.73 1.19 -3.69
C SER A 160 -15.98 0.33 -3.48
N MET A 161 -17.17 0.95 -3.59
CA MET A 161 -18.46 0.34 -3.26
C MET A 161 -19.32 0.05 -4.50
N PHE A 162 -19.23 0.89 -5.53
CA PHE A 162 -20.14 0.83 -6.68
C PHE A 162 -19.53 0.07 -7.85
N CYS A 163 -20.26 -0.90 -8.38
CA CYS A 163 -19.95 -1.53 -9.65
C CYS A 163 -20.81 -0.86 -10.71
N PHE A 164 -20.20 -0.14 -11.64
CA PHE A 164 -20.88 0.29 -12.86
C PHE A 164 -20.45 -0.71 -13.93
N ASP A 165 -21.41 -1.42 -14.53
CA ASP A 165 -21.10 -2.26 -15.68
C ASP A 165 -20.54 -1.36 -16.79
N GLU A 166 -19.23 -1.43 -16.97
CA GLU A 166 -18.60 -1.04 -18.22
C GLU A 166 -18.74 -2.25 -19.14
N ASN A 167 -19.89 -2.37 -19.83
CA ASN A 167 -19.95 -3.25 -20.99
C ASN A 167 -18.86 -2.77 -21.96
N PHE A 168 -17.86 -3.62 -22.13
CA PHE A 168 -16.67 -3.38 -22.94
C PHE A 168 -17.08 -2.94 -24.36
N VAL A 169 -16.68 -1.72 -24.73
CA VAL A 169 -16.43 -1.34 -26.12
C VAL A 169 -14.91 -1.31 -26.29
#